data_AF-A0A964H8D1-F1
#
_entry.id   AF-A0A964H8D1-F1
#
_cell.length_a   1.000
_cell.length_b   1.000
_cell.length_c   1.000
_cell.angle_alpha   90.00
_cell.angle_beta   90.00
_cell.angle_gamma   90.00
#
_symmetry.space_group_name_H-M   'P 1'
#
loop_
_entity.id
_entity.type
_entity.pdbx_description
1 polymer ?
#
loop_
_entity_poly.entity_id
_entity_poly.type
_entity_poly.pdbx_seq_one_letter_code
_entity_poly.pdbx_strand_id
1 'polypeptide(L)'
;MFFTRNLISEEKLKEFSFLSIITGILMILVGAMAIANPLVGSFSFVLVMGGLFVASGIIQGIITFKAHEKSLGAWFKVLMLLITGILLLLYPASGVAATAILFSAYFFVDAFASFSMALDLKPLKGW
;
A
#
# COMPACT_ATOMS: atom_id res chain seq x y z
N MET A 1 -0.58 -5.57 35.10
CA MET A 1 0.17 -6.28 34.04
C MET A 1 0.34 -7.77 34.36
N PHE A 2 -0.72 -8.47 34.79
CA PHE A 2 -0.64 -9.87 35.26
C PHE A 2 -1.75 -10.79 34.71
N PHE A 3 -2.65 -10.26 33.87
CA PHE A 3 -3.88 -10.96 33.45
C PHE A 3 -3.83 -11.58 32.04
N THR A 4 -2.83 -11.27 31.21
CA THR A 4 -2.77 -11.72 29.81
C THR A 4 -1.95 -12.99 29.57
N ARG A 5 -1.11 -13.41 30.53
CA ARG A 5 -0.16 -14.52 30.35
C ARG A 5 -0.81 -15.91 30.27
N ASN A 6 -2.05 -16.05 30.75
CA ASN A 6 -2.77 -17.34 30.82
C ASN A 6 -3.77 -17.58 29.68
N LEU A 7 -3.91 -16.67 28.71
CA LEU A 7 -4.91 -16.80 27.63
C LEU A 7 -4.38 -17.48 26.36
N ILE A 8 -3.06 -17.55 26.20
CA ILE A 8 -2.42 -18.13 25.02
C ILE A 8 -1.64 -19.36 25.49
N SER A 9 -2.16 -20.54 25.15
CA SER A 9 -1.47 -21.80 25.46
C SER A 9 -0.13 -21.87 24.73
N GLU A 10 0.85 -22.55 25.33
CA GLU A 10 2.16 -22.83 24.71
C GLU A 10 2.03 -23.42 23.29
N GLU A 11 0.96 -24.18 23.06
CA GLU A 11 0.60 -24.72 21.75
C GLU A 11 0.23 -23.64 20.73
N LYS A 12 -0.62 -22.66 21.09
CA LYS A 12 -0.95 -21.52 20.23
C LYS A 12 0.25 -20.63 19.96
N LEU A 13 1.16 -20.49 20.92
CA LEU A 13 2.41 -19.74 20.73
C LEU A 13 3.31 -20.43 19.70
N LYS A 14 3.45 -21.77 19.77
CA LYS A 14 4.22 -22.54 18.79
C LYS A 14 3.60 -22.50 17.40
N GLU A 15 2.28 -22.63 17.30
CA GLU A 15 1.54 -22.52 16.03
C GLU A 15 1.72 -21.14 15.39
N PHE A 16 1.53 -20.06 16.17
CA PHE A 16 1.71 -18.69 15.68
C PHE A 16 3.17 -18.41 15.27
N SER A 17 4.14 -18.92 16.03
CA SER A 17 5.56 -18.82 15.70
C SER A 17 5.87 -19.51 14.37
N PHE A 18 5.36 -20.72 14.17
CA PHE A 18 5.53 -21.47 12.92
C PHE A 18 4.90 -20.76 11.71
N LEU A 19 3.65 -20.30 11.85
CA LEU A 19 2.96 -19.51 10.82
C LEU A 19 3.71 -18.22 10.47
N SER A 20 4.30 -17.57 11.48
CA SER A 20 5.08 -16.35 11.28
C SER A 20 6.36 -16.63 10.49
N ILE A 21 7.06 -17.73 10.78
CA ILE A 21 8.25 -18.16 10.02
C ILE A 21 7.88 -18.47 8.57
N ILE A 22 6.81 -19.23 8.34
CA ILE A 22 6.32 -19.53 6.98
C ILE A 22 6.02 -18.23 6.24
N THR A 23 5.31 -17.31 6.88
CA THR A 23 4.97 -16.01 6.29
C THR A 23 6.23 -15.23 5.93
N GLY A 24 7.23 -15.19 6.82
CA GLY A 24 8.51 -14.54 6.55
C GLY A 24 9.24 -15.15 5.34
N ILE A 25 9.28 -16.48 5.23
CA ILE A 25 9.89 -17.17 4.09
C ILE A 25 9.13 -16.83 2.80
N LEU A 26 7.80 -16.88 2.80
CA LEU A 26 6.98 -16.51 1.65
C LEU A 26 7.23 -15.06 1.22
N MET A 27 7.35 -14.13 2.18
CA MET A 27 7.68 -12.74 1.88
C MET A 27 9.06 -12.59 1.23
N ILE A 28 10.07 -13.31 1.72
CA ILE A 28 11.41 -13.31 1.11
C ILE A 28 11.35 -13.81 -0.33
N LEU A 29 10.64 -14.92 -0.57
CA LEU A 29 10.52 -15.49 -1.92
C LEU A 29 9.80 -14.54 -2.88
N VAL A 30 8.67 -13.97 -2.47
CA VAL A 30 7.94 -12.98 -3.28
C VAL A 30 8.79 -11.73 -3.51
N GLY A 31 9.51 -11.26 -2.50
CA GLY A 31 10.44 -10.12 -2.63
C GLY A 31 11.58 -10.39 -3.60
N ALA A 32 12.19 -11.58 -3.53
CA ALA A 32 13.23 -12.00 -4.47
C ALA A 32 12.68 -12.10 -5.90
N MET A 33 11.48 -12.66 -6.08
CA MET A 33 10.80 -12.70 -7.38
C MET A 33 10.49 -11.30 -7.91
N ALA A 34 10.12 -10.35 -7.05
CA ALA A 34 9.88 -8.95 -7.42
C ALA A 34 11.15 -8.25 -7.89
N ILE A 35 12.30 -8.52 -7.27
CA ILE A 35 13.61 -8.00 -7.71
C ILE A 35 13.99 -8.59 -9.07
N ALA A 36 13.82 -9.91 -9.24
CA ALA A 36 14.15 -10.60 -10.49
C ALA A 36 13.20 -10.22 -11.64
N ASN A 37 11.92 -9.99 -11.35
CA ASN A 37 10.90 -9.61 -12.31
C ASN A 37 10.10 -8.40 -11.79
N PRO A 38 10.40 -7.18 -12.27
CA PRO A 38 9.71 -5.96 -11.85
C PRO A 38 8.19 -5.96 -12.01
N LEU A 39 7.65 -6.78 -12.92
CA LEU A 39 6.19 -6.93 -13.09
C LEU A 39 5.55 -7.59 -11.86
N VAL A 40 6.25 -8.56 -11.25
CA VAL A 40 5.79 -9.18 -10.00
C VAL A 40 5.75 -8.15 -8.88
N GLY A 41 6.79 -7.33 -8.76
CA GLY A 41 6.84 -6.26 -7.77
C GLY A 41 5.71 -5.24 -7.94
N SER A 42 5.43 -4.84 -9.18
CA SER A 42 4.35 -3.90 -9.49
C SER A 42 2.97 -4.50 -9.15
N PHE A 43 2.76 -5.78 -9.46
CA PHE A 43 1.54 -6.48 -9.12
C PHE A 43 1.34 -6.61 -7.61
N SER A 44 2.39 -7.01 -6.88
CA SER A 44 2.38 -7.07 -5.42
C SER A 44 2.08 -5.71 -4.79
N PHE A 45 2.68 -4.62 -5.29
CA PHE A 45 2.40 -3.26 -4.83
C PHE A 45 0.91 -2.92 -4.96
N VAL A 46 0.31 -3.18 -6.11
CA VAL A 46 -1.12 -2.91 -6.36
C VAL A 46 -2.03 -3.72 -5.46
N LEU A 47 -1.73 -5.00 -5.22
CA LEU A 47 -2.50 -5.83 -4.30
C LEU A 47 -2.43 -5.32 -2.86
N VAL A 48 -1.23 -4.96 -2.39
CA VAL A 48 -1.06 -4.36 -1.06
C VAL A 48 -1.86 -3.07 -0.96
N MET A 49 -1.80 -2.21 -1.98
CA MET A 49 -2.58 -0.98 -1.97
C MET A 49 -4.09 -1.22 -1.98
N GLY A 50 -4.57 -2.17 -2.78
CA GLY A 50 -5.98 -2.58 -2.79
C GLY A 50 -6.45 -3.07 -1.42
N GLY A 51 -5.66 -3.92 -0.77
CA GLY A 51 -5.92 -4.40 0.59
C GLY A 51 -5.95 -3.27 1.62
N LEU A 52 -5.00 -2.34 1.55
CA LEU A 52 -4.97 -1.15 2.43
C LEU A 52 -6.19 -0.26 2.22
N PHE A 53 -6.66 -0.09 0.99
CA PHE A 53 -7.85 0.70 0.68
C PHE A 53 -9.12 0.03 1.20
N VAL A 54 -9.25 -1.29 1.06
CA VAL A 54 -10.38 -2.03 1.65
C VAL A 54 -10.36 -1.92 3.17
N ALA A 55 -9.22 -2.17 3.82
CA ALA A 55 -9.08 -2.04 5.27
C ALA A 55 -9.41 -0.63 5.76
N SER A 56 -8.91 0.39 5.05
CA SER A 56 -9.20 1.80 5.33
C SER A 56 -10.69 2.11 5.14
N GLY A 57 -11.33 1.58 4.10
CA GLY A 57 -12.75 1.72 3.85
C GLY A 57 -13.61 1.12 4.97
N ILE A 58 -13.24 -0.06 5.47
CA ILE A 58 -13.92 -0.69 6.60
C ILE A 58 -13.77 0.16 7.87
N ILE A 59 -12.54 0.55 8.22
CA ILE A 59 -12.27 1.38 9.40
C ILE A 59 -13.01 2.72 9.30
N GLN A 60 -12.92 3.39 8.13
CA GLN A 60 -13.63 4.64 7.88
C GLN A 60 -15.15 4.45 7.92
N GLY A 61 -15.67 3.30 7.50
CA GLY A 61 -17.09 2.95 7.61
C GLY A 61 -17.54 2.91 9.07
N ILE A 62 -16.77 2.25 9.93
CA ILE A 62 -17.03 2.20 11.38
C ILE A 62 -17.00 3.60 11.99
N ILE A 63 -15.99 4.42 11.64
CA ILE A 63 -15.87 5.80 12.13
C ILE A 63 -17.03 6.66 11.65
N THR A 64 -17.40 6.53 10.37
CA THR A 64 -18.49 7.30 9.76
C THR A 64 -19.80 6.96 10.42
N PHE A 65 -20.10 5.68 10.63
CA PHE A 65 -21.30 5.25 11.32
C PHE A 65 -21.39 5.80 12.75
N LYS A 66 -20.27 5.86 13.49
CA LYS A 66 -20.27 6.32 14.89
C LYS A 66 -20.30 7.83 15.07
N ALA A 67 -19.64 8.59 14.20
CA ALA A 67 -19.38 10.01 14.43
C ALA A 67 -19.91 10.94 13.32
N HIS A 68 -20.19 10.41 12.13
CA HIS A 68 -20.52 11.21 10.95
C HIS A 68 -21.65 10.58 10.12
N GLU A 69 -22.61 9.91 10.77
CA GLU A 69 -23.63 9.08 10.12
C GLU A 69 -24.44 9.85 9.07
N LYS A 70 -24.72 11.14 9.31
CA LYS A 70 -25.49 11.98 8.39
C LYS A 70 -24.63 12.67 7.32
N SER A 71 -23.31 12.51 7.36
CA SER A 71 -22.40 13.15 6.42
C SER A 71 -22.30 12.35 5.13
N LEU A 72 -22.92 12.86 4.06
CA LEU A 72 -22.80 12.30 2.72
C LEU A 72 -21.34 12.22 2.25
N GLY A 73 -20.54 13.24 2.54
CA GLY A 73 -19.12 13.26 2.18
C GLY A 73 -18.31 12.17 2.87
N ALA A 74 -18.62 11.88 4.14
CA ALA A 74 -17.96 10.80 4.88
C ALA A 74 -18.31 9.42 4.29
N TRP A 75 -19.59 9.18 3.96
CA TRP A 75 -20.01 7.95 3.28
C TRP A 75 -19.43 7.83 1.87
N PHE A 76 -19.35 8.93 1.11
CA PHE A 76 -18.72 8.94 -0.20
C PHE A 76 -17.25 8.52 -0.13
N LYS A 77 -16.50 9.00 0.87
CA LYS A 77 -15.12 8.55 1.13
C LYS A 77 -15.05 7.03 1.38
N VAL A 78 -15.97 6.48 2.18
CA VAL A 78 -16.05 5.03 2.44
C VAL A 78 -16.26 4.26 1.14
N LEU A 79 -17.24 4.70 0.33
CA LEU A 79 -17.55 4.07 -0.96
C LEU A 79 -16.36 4.11 -1.91
N MET A 80 -15.68 5.26 -2.03
CA MET A 80 -14.49 5.39 -2.89
C MET A 80 -13.37 4.45 -2.44
N LEU A 81 -13.07 4.40 -1.14
CA LEU A 81 -12.05 3.50 -0.60
C LEU A 81 -12.37 2.03 -0.90
N LEU A 82 -13.61 1.61 -0.68
CA LEU A 82 -14.03 0.23 -0.94
C LEU A 82 -14.05 -0.11 -2.43
N ILE A 83 -14.65 0.75 -3.26
CA ILE A 83 -14.73 0.53 -4.71
C ILE A 83 -13.32 0.46 -5.31
N THR A 84 -12.47 1.46 -5.03
CA THR A 84 -11.11 1.48 -5.56
C THR A 84 -10.30 0.30 -5.02
N GLY A 85 -10.39 0.00 -3.72
CA GLY A 85 -9.69 -1.14 -3.13
C GLY A 85 -10.10 -2.48 -3.74
N ILE A 86 -11.40 -2.72 -3.90
CA ILE A 86 -11.93 -3.94 -4.52
C ILE A 86 -11.53 -4.01 -6.00
N LEU A 87 -11.61 -2.92 -6.76
CA LEU A 87 -11.21 -2.89 -8.16
C LEU A 87 -9.72 -3.19 -8.33
N LEU A 88 -8.85 -2.67 -7.46
CA LEU A 88 -7.40 -2.99 -7.49
C LEU A 88 -7.14 -4.46 -7.20
N LEU A 89 -7.94 -5.11 -6.35
CA LEU A 89 -7.80 -6.53 -6.03
C LEU A 89 -8.35 -7.45 -7.13
N LEU A 90 -9.47 -7.07 -7.77
CA LEU A 90 -10.08 -7.83 -8.85
C LEU A 90 -9.42 -7.61 -10.22
N TYR A 91 -8.92 -6.39 -10.46
CA TYR A 91 -8.30 -5.98 -11.73
C TYR A 91 -6.91 -5.36 -11.52
N PRO A 92 -5.97 -6.10 -10.92
CA PRO A 92 -4.64 -5.57 -10.56
C PRO A 92 -3.82 -5.10 -11.77
N ALA A 93 -4.00 -5.72 -12.95
CA ALA A 93 -3.31 -5.29 -14.17
C ALA A 93 -3.64 -3.82 -14.54
N SER A 94 -4.90 -3.42 -14.38
CA SER A 94 -5.33 -2.03 -14.59
C SER A 94 -4.70 -1.10 -13.55
N GLY A 95 -4.58 -1.55 -12.30
CA GLY A 95 -3.90 -0.79 -11.24
C GLY A 95 -2.41 -0.59 -11.53
N VAL A 96 -1.74 -1.61 -12.09
CA VAL A 96 -0.33 -1.51 -12.51
C VAL A 96 -0.20 -0.48 -13.62
N ALA A 97 -1.04 -0.56 -14.66
CA ALA A 97 -1.02 0.38 -15.76
C ALA A 97 -1.30 1.83 -15.30
N ALA A 98 -2.29 2.02 -14.44
CA ALA A 98 -2.62 3.34 -13.89
C ALA A 98 -1.45 3.94 -13.08
N THR A 99 -0.83 3.12 -12.22
CA THR A 99 0.34 3.54 -11.43
C THR A 99 1.52 3.89 -12.33
N ALA A 100 1.77 3.09 -13.37
CA ALA A 100 2.85 3.33 -14.33
C ALA A 100 2.65 4.65 -15.09
N ILE A 101 1.42 4.94 -15.54
CA ILE A 101 1.09 6.21 -16.21
C ILE A 101 1.31 7.39 -15.26
N LEU A 102 0.84 7.27 -14.01
CA LEU A 102 0.98 8.32 -13.01
C LEU A 102 2.45 8.61 -12.68
N PHE A 103 3.26 7.57 -12.46
CA PHE A 103 4.69 7.72 -12.23
C PHE A 103 5.42 8.27 -13.46
N SER A 104 5.04 7.85 -14.66
CA SER A 104 5.63 8.38 -15.89
C SER A 104 5.36 9.88 -16.02
N ALA A 105 4.13 10.33 -15.75
CA ALA A 105 3.79 11.75 -15.76
C ALA A 105 4.56 12.53 -14.68
N TYR A 106 4.64 11.99 -13.47
CA TYR A 106 5.42 12.58 -12.37
C TYR A 106 6.90 12.72 -12.74
N PHE A 107 7.54 11.63 -13.16
CA PHE A 107 8.97 11.63 -13.51
C PHE A 107 9.27 12.53 -14.70
N PHE A 108 8.34 12.64 -15.66
CA PHE A 108 8.49 13.57 -16.77
C PHE A 108 8.57 15.01 -16.27
N VAL A 109 7.62 15.45 -15.43
CA VAL A 109 7.62 16.80 -14.85
C VAL A 109 8.84 17.04 -13.96
N ASP A 110 9.18 16.07 -13.12
CA ASP A 110 10.33 16.12 -12.21
C ASP A 110 11.66 16.25 -12.96
N ALA A 111 11.81 15.59 -14.11
CA ALA A 111 12.99 15.72 -14.96
C ALA A 111 13.18 17.15 -15.47
N PHE A 112 12.12 17.82 -15.97
CA PHE A 112 12.23 19.21 -16.41
C PHE A 112 12.56 20.16 -15.27
N ALA A 113 11.91 19.98 -14.11
CA ALA A 113 12.21 20.78 -12.93
C ALA A 113 13.67 20.61 -12.49
N SER A 114 14.15 19.37 -12.47
CA SER A 114 15.53 19.02 -12.12
C SER A 114 16.54 19.61 -13.11
N PHE A 115 16.26 19.59 -14.41
CA PHE A 115 17.13 20.23 -15.41
C PHE A 115 17.15 21.75 -15.28
N SER A 116 15.99 22.38 -15.03
CA SER A 116 15.94 23.83 -14.76
C SER A 116 16.81 24.18 -13.55
N MET A 117 16.61 23.47 -12.44
CA MET A 117 17.37 23.70 -11.22
C MET A 117 18.88 23.46 -11.42
N ALA A 118 19.27 22.42 -12.16
CA ALA A 118 20.68 22.16 -12.46
C ALA A 118 21.32 23.28 -13.30
N LEU A 119 20.57 23.85 -14.26
CA LEU A 119 21.04 24.99 -15.06
C LEU A 119 21.14 26.27 -14.23
N ASP A 120 20.24 26.48 -13.28
CA ASP A 120 20.27 27.63 -12.36
C ASP A 120 21.44 27.54 -11.37
N LEU A 121 21.82 26.32 -10.97
CA LEU A 121 22.93 26.10 -10.04
C LEU A 121 24.30 26.11 -10.74
N LYS A 122 24.37 25.76 -12.03
CA LYS A 122 25.61 25.74 -12.84
C LYS A 122 26.49 27.00 -12.75
N PRO A 123 25.96 28.24 -12.69
CA PRO A 123 26.78 29.45 -12.62
C PRO A 123 27.32 29.75 -11.21
N LEU A 124 26.89 29.03 -10.17
CA LEU A 124 27.29 29.30 -8.80
C LEU A 124 28.69 28.72 -8.51
N LYS A 125 29.51 29.48 -7.77
CA LYS A 125 30.84 29.02 -7.35
C LYS A 125 30.73 27.81 -6.42
N GLY A 126 31.29 26.67 -6.85
CA GLY A 126 31.30 25.42 -6.08
C GLY A 126 30.38 24.32 -6.62
N TRP A 127 29.71 24.57 -7.76
CA TRP A 127 28.98 23.59 -8.57
C TRP A 127 29.86 22.97 -9.66
#